data_AF-A0A971V4N1-F1
#
_entry.id   AF-A0A971V4N1-F1
#
_cell.length_a   1.000
_cell.length_b   1.000
_cell.length_c   1.000
_cell.angle_alpha   90.00
_cell.angle_beta   90.00
_cell.angle_gamma   90.00
#
_symmetry.space_group_name_H-M   'P 1'
#
loop_
_entity.id
_entity.type
_entity.pdbx_description
1 polymer ?
#
loop_
_entity_poly.entity_id
_entity_poly.type
_entity_poly.pdbx_seq_one_letter_code
_entity_poly.pdbx_strand_id
1 'polypeptide(L)'
;GYIAERLFVDDAEALSSPRQEMTTYPYGGGDIKYTDINGDGKITTADAVPIGLPTTPEIVYGFGVSVGYKGFDMSVFFQGLANESFWIDASYTSPFVDNTQLLKVYADSHWSEANGDIYAIWPRLSYNRNSNNVGVTNTWFMRDGSFLRLKQAEIGYTIPGKWQQNLHIRNLRFYVSGTNLFLWSRFKLWDVEMAGNGLGYPIQRVFNMGFNLTFN
;
A
#
# COMPACT_ATOMS: atom_id res chain seq x y z
N GLY A 1 -5.23 -5.32 -18.82
CA GLY A 1 -5.20 -6.45 -17.88
C GLY A 1 -6.57 -7.08 -17.82
N TYR A 2 -6.72 -8.11 -16.99
CA TYR A 2 -7.97 -8.87 -16.87
C TYR A 2 -8.81 -8.37 -15.71
N ILE A 3 -10.13 -8.36 -15.88
CA ILE A 3 -11.08 -8.02 -14.82
C ILE A 3 -11.35 -9.31 -14.02
N ALA A 4 -10.92 -9.32 -12.76
CA ALA A 4 -11.23 -10.37 -11.80
C ALA A 4 -12.57 -10.08 -11.12
N GLU A 5 -13.46 -11.06 -11.11
CA GLU A 5 -14.81 -10.94 -10.52
C GLU A 5 -14.81 -11.30 -9.04
N ARG A 6 -14.27 -12.49 -8.77
CA ARG A 6 -14.20 -13.17 -7.47
C ARG A 6 -13.34 -14.42 -7.61
N LEU A 7 -13.19 -15.17 -6.53
CA LEU A 7 -12.66 -16.52 -6.59
C LEU A 7 -13.78 -17.51 -7.01
N PHE A 8 -13.39 -18.60 -7.66
CA PHE A 8 -14.28 -19.74 -7.87
C PHE A 8 -14.74 -20.31 -6.53
N VAL A 9 -16.02 -20.64 -6.43
CA VAL A 9 -16.60 -21.24 -5.22
C VAL A 9 -16.06 -22.65 -5.04
N ASP A 10 -16.02 -23.43 -6.12
CA ASP A 10 -15.58 -24.81 -6.16
C ASP A 10 -15.09 -25.21 -7.56
N ASP A 11 -14.63 -26.46 -7.71
CA ASP A 11 -14.15 -27.01 -8.98
C ASP A 11 -15.28 -27.18 -10.02
N ALA A 12 -16.52 -27.41 -9.59
CA ALA A 12 -17.65 -27.57 -10.50
C ALA A 12 -17.97 -26.24 -11.20
N GLU A 13 -17.91 -25.14 -10.46
CA GLU A 13 -18.05 -23.80 -11.01
C GLU A 13 -16.91 -23.51 -12.00
N ALA A 14 -15.67 -23.82 -11.64
CA ALA A 14 -14.51 -23.61 -12.51
C ALA A 14 -14.62 -24.38 -13.84
N LEU A 15 -15.17 -25.60 -13.81
CA LEU A 15 -15.41 -26.42 -15.00
C LEU A 15 -16.57 -25.92 -15.87
N SER A 16 -17.60 -25.31 -15.26
CA SER A 16 -18.78 -24.78 -15.96
C SER A 16 -18.59 -23.35 -16.49
N SER A 17 -17.56 -22.65 -16.04
CA SER A 17 -17.23 -21.27 -16.43
C SER A 17 -16.44 -21.23 -17.74
N PRO A 18 -16.37 -20.06 -18.41
CA PRO A 18 -15.49 -19.85 -19.55
C PRO A 18 -14.07 -20.34 -19.30
N ARG A 19 -13.50 -21.06 -20.27
CA ARG A 19 -12.19 -21.69 -20.08
C ARG A 19 -11.10 -20.63 -20.03
N GLN A 20 -10.30 -20.66 -18.98
CA GLN A 20 -9.22 -19.71 -18.76
C GLN A 20 -7.97 -20.14 -19.57
N GLU A 21 -7.89 -19.74 -20.84
CA GLU A 21 -6.86 -20.16 -21.82
C GLU A 21 -5.55 -19.35 -21.74
N MET A 22 -5.53 -18.25 -20.98
CA MET A 22 -4.31 -17.47 -20.68
C MET A 22 -3.32 -18.18 -19.75
N THR A 23 -3.67 -19.37 -19.25
CA THR A 23 -2.83 -20.20 -18.38
C THR A 23 -2.91 -21.67 -18.80
N THR A 24 -1.81 -22.40 -18.67
CA THR A 24 -1.80 -23.88 -18.78
C THR A 24 -1.84 -24.57 -17.43
N TYR A 25 -1.74 -23.80 -16.34
CA TYR A 25 -1.79 -24.30 -14.98
C TYR A 25 -3.22 -24.71 -14.59
N PRO A 26 -3.42 -25.89 -13.96
CA PRO A 26 -4.73 -26.31 -13.47
C PRO A 26 -5.33 -25.33 -12.47
N TYR A 27 -6.53 -24.86 -12.75
CA TYR A 27 -7.29 -23.96 -11.86
C TYR A 27 -8.57 -24.63 -11.37
N GLY A 28 -9.08 -24.17 -10.23
CA GLY A 28 -10.26 -24.74 -9.58
C GLY A 28 -10.84 -23.81 -8.51
N GLY A 29 -11.56 -24.39 -7.55
CA GLY A 29 -12.11 -23.69 -6.39
C GLY A 29 -11.04 -22.84 -5.71
N GLY A 30 -11.36 -21.58 -5.40
CA GLY A 30 -10.44 -20.64 -4.77
C GLY A 30 -9.43 -19.94 -5.69
N ASP A 31 -9.40 -20.26 -6.99
CA ASP A 31 -8.63 -19.50 -7.97
C ASP A 31 -9.43 -18.32 -8.54
N ILE A 32 -8.74 -17.34 -9.11
CA ILE A 32 -9.36 -16.13 -9.64
C ILE A 32 -10.19 -16.46 -10.88
N LYS A 33 -11.46 -16.04 -10.85
CA LYS A 33 -12.40 -16.03 -11.97
C LYS A 33 -12.32 -14.68 -12.70
N TYR A 34 -12.12 -14.73 -14.01
CA TYR A 34 -12.08 -13.55 -14.86
C TYR A 34 -13.35 -13.37 -15.69
N THR A 35 -13.68 -12.12 -15.97
CA THR A 35 -14.80 -11.78 -16.85
C THR A 35 -14.44 -12.05 -18.31
N ASP A 36 -15.32 -12.78 -18.99
CA ASP A 36 -15.34 -12.91 -20.46
C ASP A 36 -15.91 -11.61 -21.04
N ILE A 37 -15.06 -10.83 -21.71
CA ILE A 37 -15.39 -9.48 -22.21
C ILE A 37 -16.07 -9.58 -23.58
N ASN A 38 -15.65 -10.54 -24.40
CA ASN A 38 -16.14 -10.67 -25.77
C ASN A 38 -17.32 -11.66 -25.91
N GLY A 39 -17.58 -12.47 -24.89
CA GLY A 39 -18.69 -13.42 -24.80
C GLY A 39 -18.49 -14.71 -25.61
N ASP A 40 -17.25 -15.09 -25.92
CA ASP A 40 -16.94 -16.28 -26.73
C ASP A 40 -16.81 -17.58 -25.92
N GLY A 41 -16.97 -17.50 -24.59
CA GLY A 41 -16.88 -18.63 -23.67
C GLY A 41 -15.45 -19.03 -23.31
N LYS A 42 -14.46 -18.19 -23.62
CA LYS A 42 -13.05 -18.40 -23.31
C LYS A 42 -12.42 -17.10 -22.80
N ILE A 43 -11.53 -17.22 -21.82
CA ILE A 43 -10.70 -16.10 -21.38
C ILE A 43 -9.37 -16.18 -22.11
N THR A 44 -9.17 -15.26 -23.03
CA THR A 44 -7.99 -15.14 -23.88
C THR A 44 -7.39 -13.74 -23.81
N THR A 45 -6.35 -13.47 -24.60
CA THR A 45 -5.79 -12.11 -24.70
C THR A 45 -6.79 -11.08 -25.24
N ALA A 46 -7.87 -11.50 -25.89
CA ALA A 46 -8.96 -10.62 -26.33
C ALA A 46 -9.76 -10.00 -25.17
N ASP A 47 -9.70 -10.61 -23.98
CA ASP A 47 -10.41 -10.14 -22.78
C ASP A 47 -9.59 -9.15 -21.95
N ALA A 48 -8.36 -8.86 -22.39
CA ALA A 48 -7.52 -7.87 -21.73
C ALA A 48 -7.97 -6.44 -22.10
N VAL A 49 -8.43 -5.68 -21.10
CA VAL A 49 -8.90 -4.29 -21.25
C VAL A 49 -8.00 -3.31 -20.49
N PRO A 50 -8.04 -2.00 -20.79
CA PRO A 50 -7.43 -0.99 -19.93
C PRO A 50 -8.02 -1.07 -18.51
N ILE A 51 -7.16 -1.17 -17.49
CA ILE A 51 -7.58 -1.28 -16.09
C ILE A 51 -6.74 -0.33 -15.22
N GLY A 52 -7.36 0.20 -14.17
CA GLY A 52 -6.71 1.06 -13.18
C GLY A 52 -6.37 2.46 -13.70
N LEU A 53 -5.71 3.22 -12.82
CA LEU A 53 -5.08 4.50 -13.15
C LEU A 53 -3.60 4.28 -13.49
N PRO A 54 -2.90 5.30 -14.03
CA PRO A 54 -1.47 5.21 -14.26
C PRO A 54 -0.69 4.82 -12.99
N THR A 55 0.41 4.10 -13.16
CA THR A 55 1.37 3.77 -12.09
C THR A 55 2.30 4.94 -11.75
N THR A 56 2.13 6.07 -12.43
CA THR A 56 2.81 7.33 -12.13
C THR A 56 1.72 8.31 -11.72
N PRO A 57 1.80 8.92 -10.54
CA PRO A 57 0.73 9.77 -10.03
C PRO A 57 0.50 10.96 -10.95
N GLU A 58 -0.76 11.20 -11.32
CA GLU A 58 -1.13 12.38 -12.10
C GLU A 58 -1.10 13.65 -11.24
N ILE A 59 -1.35 13.50 -9.93
CA ILE A 59 -1.42 14.62 -9.00
C ILE A 59 -0.49 14.35 -7.82
N VAL A 60 0.51 15.21 -7.68
CA VAL A 60 1.40 15.28 -6.51
C VAL A 60 1.13 16.58 -5.79
N TYR A 61 0.81 16.53 -4.50
CA TYR A 61 0.47 17.72 -3.73
C TYR A 61 1.09 17.70 -2.35
N GLY A 62 1.21 18.88 -1.76
CA GLY A 62 1.69 19.05 -0.41
C GLY A 62 1.28 20.41 0.13
N PHE A 63 1.04 20.46 1.43
CA PHE A 63 0.68 21.70 2.11
C PHE A 63 1.26 21.69 3.52
N GLY A 64 1.58 22.88 4.03
CA GLY A 64 2.12 23.03 5.36
C GLY A 64 1.62 24.29 6.02
N VAL A 65 1.61 24.27 7.35
CA VAL A 65 1.21 25.40 8.17
C VAL A 65 2.27 25.60 9.24
N SER A 66 2.75 26.84 9.36
CA SER A 66 3.69 27.24 10.39
C SER A 66 3.11 28.42 11.18
N VAL A 67 3.04 28.28 12.49
CA VAL A 67 2.48 29.29 13.40
C VAL A 67 3.47 29.54 14.51
N GLY A 68 3.67 30.82 14.85
CA GLY A 68 4.50 31.23 15.98
C GLY A 68 3.75 32.19 16.90
N TYR A 69 3.83 31.98 18.21
CA TYR A 69 3.25 32.87 19.21
C TYR A 69 4.04 32.89 20.53
N LYS A 70 4.49 34.08 20.95
CA LYS A 70 5.17 34.32 22.25
C LYS A 70 6.31 33.32 22.58
N GLY A 71 7.13 32.99 21.59
CA GLY A 71 8.25 32.06 21.74
C GLY A 71 7.89 30.60 21.45
N PHE A 72 6.62 30.23 21.39
CA PHE A 72 6.20 28.95 20.83
C PHE A 72 6.19 29.03 19.30
N ASP A 73 6.63 27.95 18.67
CA ASP A 73 6.52 27.75 17.24
C ASP A 73 6.02 26.33 16.96
N MET A 74 5.20 26.19 15.92
CA MET A 74 4.69 24.91 15.46
C MET A 74 4.71 24.91 13.94
N SER A 75 5.20 23.82 13.36
CA SER A 75 5.14 23.59 11.92
C SER A 75 4.63 22.19 11.62
N VAL A 76 3.79 22.08 10.60
CA VAL A 76 3.29 20.81 10.08
C VAL A 76 3.42 20.81 8.56
N PHE A 77 3.77 19.67 7.98
CA PHE A 77 3.89 19.48 6.56
C PHE A 77 3.26 18.15 6.13
N PHE A 78 2.32 18.24 5.22
CA PHE A 78 1.62 17.13 4.61
C PHE A 78 2.06 16.96 3.15
N GLN A 79 2.18 15.72 2.71
CA GLN A 79 2.44 15.35 1.31
C GLN A 79 1.46 14.26 0.90
N GLY A 80 0.95 14.30 -0.32
CA GLY A 80 0.07 13.27 -0.86
C GLY A 80 0.20 13.06 -2.35
N LEU A 81 -0.35 11.93 -2.79
CA LEU A 81 -0.51 11.54 -4.19
C LEU A 81 -1.98 11.25 -4.44
N ALA A 82 -2.46 11.58 -5.64
CA ALA A 82 -3.79 11.22 -6.10
C ALA A 82 -3.76 10.79 -7.57
N ASN A 83 -4.81 10.06 -7.95
CA ASN A 83 -4.99 9.45 -9.27
C ASN A 83 -3.84 8.51 -9.66
N GLU A 84 -3.58 7.52 -8.81
CA GLU A 84 -2.58 6.49 -9.07
C GLU A 84 -3.15 5.11 -8.74
N SER A 85 -2.77 4.11 -9.52
CA SER A 85 -3.00 2.71 -9.17
C SER A 85 -1.70 1.94 -9.26
N PHE A 86 -1.53 1.01 -8.32
CA PHE A 86 -0.41 0.08 -8.34
C PHE A 86 -0.92 -1.35 -8.19
N TRP A 87 -0.06 -2.31 -8.49
CA TRP A 87 -0.35 -3.72 -8.33
C TRP A 87 0.53 -4.27 -7.22
N ILE A 88 -0.09 -5.07 -6.35
CA ILE A 88 0.67 -5.96 -5.48
C ILE A 88 1.46 -6.92 -6.37
N ASP A 89 2.76 -7.06 -6.11
CA ASP A 89 3.54 -8.10 -6.78
C ASP A 89 3.18 -9.46 -6.17
N ALA A 90 2.06 -10.01 -6.64
CA ALA A 90 1.55 -11.30 -6.18
C ALA A 90 2.53 -12.43 -6.53
N SER A 91 3.34 -12.28 -7.57
CA SER A 91 4.37 -13.24 -7.89
C SER A 91 5.49 -13.24 -6.84
N TYR A 92 5.95 -12.07 -6.41
CA TYR A 92 6.98 -11.96 -5.38
C TYR A 92 6.47 -12.26 -3.97
N THR A 93 5.20 -11.94 -3.69
CA THR A 93 4.59 -12.16 -2.36
C THR A 93 3.85 -13.50 -2.23
N SER A 94 3.91 -14.36 -3.26
CA SER A 94 3.26 -15.68 -3.26
C SER A 94 3.78 -16.54 -2.10
N PRO A 95 2.93 -16.94 -1.13
CA PRO A 95 3.36 -17.75 -0.01
C PRO A 95 3.93 -19.10 -0.43
N PHE A 96 4.99 -19.55 0.25
CA PHE A 96 5.62 -20.88 0.09
C PHE A 96 6.31 -21.15 -1.25
N VAL A 97 6.01 -20.39 -2.29
CA VAL A 97 6.70 -20.45 -3.58
C VAL A 97 8.15 -19.99 -3.38
N ASP A 98 9.12 -20.78 -3.82
CA ASP A 98 10.56 -20.47 -3.71
C ASP A 98 11.00 -20.15 -2.24
N ASN A 99 10.37 -20.80 -1.25
CA ASN A 99 10.56 -20.54 0.19
C ASN A 99 10.17 -19.12 0.64
N THR A 100 9.30 -18.44 -0.10
CA THR A 100 8.76 -17.13 0.28
C THR A 100 7.92 -17.22 1.55
N GLN A 101 8.11 -16.25 2.45
CA GLN A 101 7.39 -16.15 3.71
C GLN A 101 5.89 -15.87 3.50
N LEU A 102 5.05 -16.40 4.39
CA LEU A 102 3.62 -16.09 4.40
C LEU A 102 3.37 -14.74 5.07
N LEU A 103 2.85 -13.78 4.30
CA LEU A 103 2.36 -12.51 4.86
C LEU A 103 1.15 -12.77 5.77
N LYS A 104 1.14 -12.12 6.93
CA LYS A 104 0.02 -12.25 7.89
C LYS A 104 -1.33 -11.92 7.27
N VAL A 105 -1.40 -10.89 6.42
CA VAL A 105 -2.63 -10.51 5.71
C VAL A 105 -3.18 -11.62 4.81
N TYR A 106 -2.31 -12.46 4.25
CA TYR A 106 -2.73 -13.62 3.44
C TYR A 106 -3.08 -14.81 4.33
N ALA A 107 -2.37 -15.00 5.45
CA ALA A 107 -2.72 -16.01 6.43
C ALA A 107 -4.14 -15.78 6.99
N ASP A 108 -4.46 -14.53 7.30
CA ASP A 108 -5.73 -14.12 7.90
C ASP A 108 -6.89 -14.08 6.87
N SER A 109 -6.59 -13.91 5.58
CA SER A 109 -7.59 -13.80 4.51
C SER A 109 -7.15 -14.55 3.25
N HIS A 110 -7.43 -15.86 3.25
CA HIS A 110 -7.25 -16.74 2.10
C HIS A 110 -8.46 -17.65 1.92
N TRP A 111 -8.70 -18.06 0.68
CA TRP A 111 -9.68 -19.10 0.39
C TRP A 111 -9.16 -20.47 0.83
N SER A 112 -10.03 -21.26 1.45
CA SER A 112 -9.82 -22.67 1.73
C SER A 112 -11.14 -23.42 1.67
N GLU A 113 -11.11 -24.75 1.55
CA GLU A 113 -12.34 -25.56 1.60
C GLU A 113 -13.11 -25.39 2.93
N ALA A 114 -12.39 -25.13 4.03
CA ALA A 114 -13.00 -24.86 5.34
C ALA A 114 -13.56 -23.43 5.45
N ASN A 115 -13.02 -22.49 4.68
CA ASN A 115 -13.43 -21.09 4.64
C ASN A 115 -13.52 -20.62 3.19
N GLY A 116 -14.66 -20.90 2.55
CA GLY A 116 -14.95 -20.60 1.15
C GLY A 116 -15.21 -19.12 0.86
N ASP A 117 -14.46 -18.21 1.49
CA ASP A 117 -14.57 -16.78 1.23
C ASP A 117 -14.08 -16.45 -0.18
N ILE A 118 -15.03 -16.26 -1.09
CA ILE A 118 -14.79 -15.95 -2.50
C ILE A 118 -14.26 -14.52 -2.73
N TYR A 119 -14.17 -13.71 -1.68
CA TYR A 119 -13.60 -12.36 -1.69
C TYR A 119 -12.35 -12.23 -0.82
N ALA A 120 -11.77 -13.37 -0.41
CA ALA A 120 -10.52 -13.39 0.35
C ALA A 120 -9.41 -12.65 -0.40
N ILE A 121 -8.54 -11.95 0.34
CA ILE A 121 -7.43 -11.18 -0.25
C ILE A 121 -6.54 -12.08 -1.10
N TRP A 122 -6.21 -13.27 -0.57
CA TRP A 122 -5.40 -14.24 -1.26
C TRP A 122 -6.26 -15.38 -1.83
N PRO A 123 -6.06 -15.78 -3.10
CA PRO A 123 -6.60 -17.02 -3.65
C PRO A 123 -6.13 -18.24 -2.84
N ARG A 124 -6.58 -19.45 -3.20
CA ARG A 124 -6.11 -20.66 -2.50
C ARG A 124 -4.58 -20.73 -2.41
N LEU A 125 -4.08 -21.18 -1.26
CA LEU A 125 -2.65 -21.32 -1.04
C LEU A 125 -2.09 -22.48 -1.87
N SER A 126 -0.88 -22.30 -2.41
CA SER A 126 -0.20 -23.31 -3.22
C SER A 126 1.31 -23.18 -3.02
N TYR A 127 2.00 -24.31 -2.97
CA TYR A 127 3.47 -24.35 -2.98
C TYR A 127 4.06 -24.00 -4.35
N ASN A 128 3.26 -24.13 -5.40
CA ASN A 128 3.64 -23.80 -6.77
C ASN A 128 3.02 -22.47 -7.20
N ARG A 129 3.76 -21.74 -8.04
CA ARG A 129 3.27 -20.50 -8.66
C ARG A 129 2.09 -20.80 -9.59
N ASN A 130 0.88 -20.43 -9.16
CA ASN A 130 -0.33 -20.59 -9.97
C ASN A 130 -0.42 -19.45 -11.00
N SER A 131 -0.05 -19.72 -12.26
CA SER A 131 -0.09 -18.72 -13.33
C SER A 131 -1.49 -18.19 -13.63
N ASN A 132 -2.55 -18.91 -13.24
CA ASN A 132 -3.92 -18.38 -13.31
C ASN A 132 -4.10 -17.13 -12.45
N ASN A 133 -3.53 -17.15 -11.24
CA ASN A 133 -3.75 -16.10 -10.25
C ASN A 133 -2.70 -15.00 -10.36
N VAL A 134 -1.43 -15.38 -10.54
CA VAL A 134 -0.28 -14.45 -10.46
C VAL A 134 0.50 -14.28 -11.77
N GLY A 135 0.09 -14.97 -12.85
CA GLY A 135 0.79 -14.95 -14.14
C GLY A 135 0.32 -13.86 -15.10
N VAL A 136 -0.83 -13.24 -14.84
CA VAL A 136 -1.39 -12.16 -15.68
C VAL A 136 -1.74 -10.94 -14.83
N THR A 137 -1.57 -9.74 -15.38
CA THR A 137 -1.99 -8.50 -14.72
C THR A 137 -3.51 -8.44 -14.63
N ASN A 138 -4.03 -8.33 -13.42
CA ASN A 138 -5.47 -8.35 -13.14
C ASN A 138 -5.92 -7.31 -12.12
N THR A 139 -7.23 -7.11 -11.99
CA THR A 139 -7.80 -6.17 -11.02
C THR A 139 -7.81 -6.68 -9.57
N TRP A 140 -7.58 -7.98 -9.32
CA TRP A 140 -7.59 -8.57 -7.97
C TRP A 140 -6.51 -7.98 -7.07
N PHE A 141 -5.31 -7.85 -7.64
CA PHE A 141 -4.12 -7.30 -6.97
C PHE A 141 -3.94 -5.80 -7.22
N MET A 142 -4.86 -5.17 -7.94
CA MET A 142 -4.86 -3.74 -8.18
C MET A 142 -5.30 -2.98 -6.93
N ARG A 143 -4.59 -1.91 -6.60
CA ARG A 143 -4.81 -1.09 -5.40
C ARG A 143 -4.74 0.39 -5.75
N ASP A 144 -5.52 1.18 -5.00
CA ASP A 144 -5.51 2.63 -5.05
C ASP A 144 -4.24 3.15 -4.36
N GLY A 145 -3.37 3.83 -5.12
CA GLY A 145 -2.12 4.43 -4.65
C GLY A 145 -2.29 5.79 -3.98
N SER A 146 -3.52 6.34 -3.95
CA SER A 146 -3.75 7.67 -3.41
C SER A 146 -3.60 7.70 -1.89
N PHE A 147 -2.85 8.69 -1.41
CA PHE A 147 -2.64 8.86 0.03
C PHE A 147 -2.33 10.31 0.41
N LEU A 148 -2.48 10.60 1.70
CA LEU A 148 -1.98 11.79 2.37
C LEU A 148 -1.14 11.36 3.57
N ARG A 149 0.04 11.94 3.74
CA ARG A 149 0.96 11.67 4.84
C ARG A 149 1.29 12.95 5.59
N LEU A 150 1.21 12.92 6.92
CA LEU A 150 1.85 13.92 7.78
C LEU A 150 3.35 13.63 7.80
N LYS A 151 4.07 14.24 6.87
CA LYS A 151 5.47 13.93 6.60
C LYS A 151 6.40 14.51 7.65
N GLN A 152 6.08 15.72 8.15
CA GLN A 152 6.81 16.34 9.24
C GLN A 152 5.87 17.12 10.15
N ALA A 153 6.09 17.03 11.46
CA ALA A 153 5.55 17.97 12.42
C ALA A 153 6.64 18.35 13.42
N GLU A 154 6.69 19.61 13.81
CA GLU A 154 7.63 20.11 14.82
C GLU A 154 6.93 21.12 15.71
N ILE A 155 7.20 21.02 17.01
CA ILE A 155 6.81 22.02 18.00
C ILE A 155 8.07 22.47 18.75
N GLY A 156 8.26 23.77 18.84
CA GLY A 156 9.39 24.41 19.49
C GLY A 156 8.97 25.45 20.51
N TYR A 157 9.85 25.67 21.48
CA TYR A 157 9.77 26.79 22.41
C TYR A 157 11.13 27.47 22.54
N THR A 158 11.15 28.74 22.20
CA THR A 158 12.30 29.63 22.34
C THR A 158 12.16 30.43 23.62
N ILE A 159 13.15 30.30 24.52
CA ILE A 159 13.14 30.98 25.81
C ILE A 159 13.20 32.51 25.61
N PRO A 160 12.40 33.32 26.31
CA PRO A 160 12.43 34.77 26.18
C PRO A 160 13.80 35.38 26.54
N GLY A 161 14.24 36.39 25.78
CA GLY A 161 15.57 37.00 25.88
C GLY A 161 15.97 37.52 27.27
N LYS A 162 15.02 37.89 28.13
CA LYS A 162 15.30 38.33 29.51
C LYS A 162 16.02 37.26 30.34
N TRP A 163 15.72 35.98 30.10
CA TRP A 163 16.39 34.86 30.77
C TRP A 163 17.72 34.49 30.10
N GLN A 164 17.82 34.72 28.78
CA GLN A 164 19.00 34.41 27.98
C GLN A 164 20.18 35.35 28.29
N GLN A 165 19.90 36.63 28.56
CA GLN A 165 20.91 37.64 28.90
C GLN A 165 21.70 37.30 30.17
N ASN A 166 21.03 36.75 31.20
CA ASN A 166 21.70 36.35 32.45
C ASN A 166 22.67 35.17 32.29
N LEU A 167 22.53 34.40 31.21
CA LEU A 167 23.32 33.20 30.93
C LEU A 167 24.37 33.40 29.82
N HIS A 168 24.53 34.62 29.30
CA HIS A 168 25.38 34.91 28.12
C HIS A 168 25.03 34.07 26.86
N ILE A 169 23.75 33.70 26.73
CA ILE A 169 23.24 32.91 25.60
C ILE A 169 22.50 33.84 24.63
N ARG A 170 22.73 33.68 23.32
CA ARG A 170 22.06 34.45 22.27
C ARG A 170 20.70 33.87 21.90
N ASN A 171 20.60 32.54 21.85
CA ASN A 171 19.36 31.84 21.54
C ASN A 171 19.36 30.46 22.20
N LEU A 172 18.26 30.12 22.87
CA LEU A 172 17.99 28.78 23.39
C LEU A 172 16.58 28.37 23.00
N ARG A 173 16.48 27.37 22.12
CA ARG A 173 15.22 26.78 21.65
C ARG A 173 15.19 25.29 21.94
N PHE A 174 14.15 24.82 22.59
CA PHE A 174 13.84 23.39 22.71
C PHE A 174 12.84 23.02 21.64
N TYR A 175 12.98 21.84 21.03
CA TYR A 175 12.04 21.36 20.02
C TYR A 175 11.84 19.86 20.09
N VAL A 176 10.64 19.45 19.69
CA VAL A 176 10.28 18.06 19.42
C VAL A 176 9.77 18.02 17.98
N SER A 177 10.38 17.17 17.16
CA SER A 177 9.95 16.96 15.79
C SER A 177 9.69 15.48 15.53
N GLY A 178 8.88 15.21 14.52
CA GLY A 178 8.67 13.85 14.07
C GLY A 178 8.42 13.77 12.58
N THR A 179 8.79 12.64 12.00
CA THR A 179 8.65 12.37 10.58
C THR A 179 7.80 11.13 10.34
N ASN A 180 7.06 11.13 9.22
CA ASN A 180 6.14 10.05 8.82
C ASN A 180 5.11 9.68 9.90
N LEU A 181 4.57 10.68 10.59
CA LEU A 181 3.77 10.49 11.81
C LEU A 181 2.44 9.80 11.54
N PHE A 182 1.79 10.13 10.43
CA PHE A 182 0.47 9.62 10.09
C PHE A 182 0.30 9.44 8.58
N LEU A 183 -0.43 8.39 8.17
CA LEU A 183 -0.74 8.05 6.78
C LEU A 183 -2.25 7.79 6.62
N TRP A 184 -2.88 8.54 5.73
CA TRP A 184 -4.24 8.33 5.26
C TRP A 184 -4.20 7.73 3.85
N SER A 185 -4.50 6.45 3.72
CA SER A 185 -4.59 5.72 2.45
C SER A 185 -5.82 4.81 2.44
N ARG A 186 -6.35 4.49 1.25
CA ARG A 186 -7.36 3.41 1.09
C ARG A 186 -6.72 2.03 1.21
N PHE A 187 -5.45 1.92 0.83
CA PHE A 187 -4.66 0.72 0.99
C PHE A 187 -4.25 0.49 2.47
N LYS A 188 -4.56 -0.68 3.02
CA LYS A 188 -4.38 -1.00 4.45
C LYS A 188 -3.46 -2.18 4.76
N LEU A 189 -2.90 -2.85 3.75
CA LEU A 189 -2.12 -4.08 3.98
C LEU A 189 -0.71 -3.76 4.50
N TRP A 190 -0.05 -2.76 3.91
CA TRP A 190 1.23 -2.21 4.34
C TRP A 190 1.31 -0.73 3.93
N ASP A 191 2.49 -0.12 4.04
CA ASP A 191 2.69 1.27 3.61
C ASP A 191 2.50 1.40 2.10
N VAL A 192 1.53 2.23 1.69
CA VAL A 192 1.14 2.44 0.28
C VAL A 192 2.31 2.89 -0.60
N GLU A 193 3.31 3.59 -0.05
CA GLU A 193 4.49 4.04 -0.80
C GLU A 193 5.45 2.90 -1.16
N MET A 194 5.27 1.71 -0.57
CA MET A 194 6.01 0.52 -0.99
C MET A 194 5.41 -0.14 -2.24
N ALA A 195 4.23 0.31 -2.67
CA ALA A 195 3.49 -0.23 -3.80
C ALA A 195 3.47 -1.77 -3.79
N GLY A 196 3.99 -2.40 -4.84
CA GLY A 196 4.01 -3.86 -5.01
C GLY A 196 4.89 -4.63 -4.02
N ASN A 197 5.79 -3.95 -3.30
CA ASN A 197 6.76 -4.59 -2.42
C ASN A 197 6.20 -4.90 -1.02
N GLY A 198 5.38 -5.95 -0.93
CA GLY A 198 4.74 -6.35 0.34
C GLY A 198 5.67 -6.97 1.38
N LEU A 199 6.88 -7.41 1.00
CA LEU A 199 7.87 -8.03 1.91
C LEU A 199 8.93 -7.05 2.41
N GLY A 200 8.97 -5.84 1.88
CA GLY A 200 9.92 -4.82 2.31
C GLY A 200 9.63 -4.28 3.71
N TYR A 201 10.57 -3.49 4.24
CA TYR A 201 10.32 -2.75 5.48
C TYR A 201 9.53 -1.47 5.20
N PRO A 202 8.45 -1.21 5.98
CA PRO A 202 7.70 0.02 5.85
C PRO A 202 8.49 1.23 6.33
N ILE A 203 8.04 2.41 5.90
CA ILE A 203 8.67 3.66 6.28
C ILE A 203 8.50 3.87 7.79
N GLN A 204 9.62 4.12 8.47
CA GLN A 204 9.65 4.27 9.92
C GLN A 204 9.13 5.65 10.35
N ARG A 205 8.43 5.66 11.49
CA ARG A 205 8.09 6.89 12.22
C ARG A 205 9.25 7.25 13.12
N VAL A 206 9.74 8.47 13.00
CA VAL A 206 10.86 8.96 13.83
C VAL A 206 10.37 10.10 14.69
N PHE A 207 10.76 10.08 15.97
CA PHE A 207 10.55 11.18 16.91
C PHE A 207 11.92 11.67 17.36
N ASN A 208 12.17 12.96 17.21
CA ASN A 208 13.39 13.63 17.64
C ASN A 208 13.04 14.65 18.71
N MET A 209 13.89 14.72 19.73
CA MET A 209 13.86 15.79 20.72
C MET A 209 15.24 16.43 20.75
N GLY A 210 15.30 17.75 20.80
CA GLY A 210 16.55 18.46 20.74
C GLY A 210 16.44 19.87 21.29
N PHE A 211 17.60 20.50 21.40
CA PHE A 211 17.71 21.91 21.69
C PHE A 211 18.74 22.55 20.76
N ASN A 212 18.51 23.81 20.43
CA ASN A 212 19.43 24.64 19.67
C ASN A 212 19.93 25.75 20.60
N LEU A 213 21.25 25.82 20.75
CA LEU A 213 21.95 26.77 21.60
C LEU A 213 22.92 27.57 20.74
N THR A 214 22.80 28.89 20.78
CA THR A 214 23.70 29.82 20.09
C THR A 214 24.39 30.72 21.11
N PHE A 215 25.73 30.71 21.10
CA PHE A 215 26.55 31.61 21.90
C PHE A 215 26.89 32.89 21.13
N ASN A 216 27.26 33.93 21.87
CA ASN A 216 27.81 35.16 21.30
C ASN A 216 29.31 35.02 21.03
#